data_AF-D0NP20-F1
#
_entry.id   AF-D0NP20-F1
#
_cell.length_a   1.000
_cell.length_b   1.000
_cell.length_c   1.000
_cell.angle_alpha   90.00
_cell.angle_beta   90.00
_cell.angle_gamma   90.00
#
_symmetry.space_group_name_H-M   'P 1'
#
loop_
_entity.id
_entity.type
_entity.pdbx_description
1 polymer ?
#
loop_
_entity_poly.entity_id
_entity_poly.type
_entity_poly.pdbx_seq_one_letter_code
_entity_poly.pdbx_strand_id
1 'polypeptide(L)'
;MKSLHAVNLVLLLLLACFAPAPATRELNLRAAASDSTRVVDNATTERLLRAHSSGKEEQKEEEERAISINFPSLEKILKNVTSGKSTELQGMLKADEALGSAFKTLKLSTMRIGKDDTKMVAKFLSSRNFKIWFQHAVKINKDDPYGEMLKALTNVFGEKNVAMMILVGNLSRNSRDVAKKLEKAQFYKWYFVDKYKTADEVFTNVLKADRNRIHGYGREKEIWGDYAKYVTTTVMKY
;
A
#
# COMPACT_ATOMS: atom_id res chain seq x y z
N MET A 1 20.61 -45.49 -17.99
CA MET A 1 19.78 -46.09 -16.92
C MET A 1 19.15 -44.96 -16.09
N LYS A 2 17.81 -44.89 -16.12
CA LYS A 2 16.87 -44.45 -15.08
C LYS A 2 16.88 -42.98 -14.57
N SER A 3 15.75 -42.33 -14.88
CA SER A 3 15.02 -41.29 -14.14
C SER A 3 15.48 -39.83 -14.32
N LEU A 4 14.62 -38.84 -14.55
CA LEU A 4 13.17 -38.78 -14.75
C LEU A 4 12.88 -37.43 -15.45
N HIS A 5 12.27 -37.47 -16.64
CA HIS A 5 11.56 -36.34 -17.25
C HIS A 5 10.19 -36.19 -16.57
N ALA A 6 9.53 -35.03 -16.76
CA ALA A 6 8.28 -34.55 -16.15
C ALA A 6 8.55 -33.82 -14.83
N VAL A 7 8.40 -32.50 -14.75
CA VAL A 7 7.11 -31.81 -14.83
C VAL A 7 7.32 -30.44 -15.47
N ASN A 8 7.00 -30.33 -16.76
CA ASN A 8 7.05 -29.07 -17.51
C ASN A 8 5.92 -29.10 -18.54
N LEU A 9 4.66 -29.15 -18.07
CA LEU A 9 3.48 -29.21 -18.96
C LEU A 9 2.17 -29.00 -18.21
N VAL A 10 1.79 -27.76 -17.86
CA VAL A 10 0.37 -27.34 -17.76
C VAL A 10 0.27 -25.85 -18.10
N LEU A 11 0.43 -25.55 -19.39
CA LEU A 11 -0.12 -24.37 -20.05
C LEU A 11 -1.17 -24.94 -20.99
N LEU A 12 -2.47 -24.78 -20.71
CA LEU A 12 -3.59 -24.77 -21.67
C LEU A 12 -4.95 -24.84 -20.95
N LEU A 13 -5.84 -23.94 -21.40
CA LEU A 13 -7.31 -24.11 -21.50
C LEU A 13 -8.15 -24.13 -20.21
N LEU A 14 -8.88 -23.04 -19.95
CA LEU A 14 -10.35 -23.06 -20.06
C LEU A 14 -10.94 -21.64 -19.94
N LEU A 15 -11.40 -21.16 -21.09
CA LEU A 15 -12.30 -20.03 -21.30
C LEU A 15 -13.70 -20.65 -21.39
N ALA A 16 -14.60 -20.37 -20.44
CA ALA A 16 -16.03 -20.64 -20.58
C ALA A 16 -16.85 -19.78 -19.60
N CYS A 17 -17.90 -19.18 -20.15
CA CYS A 17 -18.89 -18.26 -19.60
C CYS A 17 -19.41 -18.56 -18.19
N PHE A 18 -19.83 -17.52 -17.45
CA PHE A 18 -21.25 -17.34 -17.08
C PHE A 18 -21.50 -15.92 -16.54
N ALA A 19 -22.65 -15.35 -16.95
CA ALA A 19 -23.08 -13.97 -16.79
C ALA A 19 -23.46 -13.57 -15.34
N PRO A 20 -23.55 -12.25 -15.02
CA PRO A 20 -24.00 -11.78 -13.71
C PRO A 20 -25.54 -11.66 -13.65
N ALA A 21 -26.14 -12.10 -12.54
CA ALA A 21 -27.54 -11.87 -12.20
C ALA A 21 -27.65 -10.72 -11.19
N PRO A 22 -28.53 -9.72 -11.38
CA PRO A 22 -28.93 -8.81 -10.32
C PRO A 22 -30.25 -9.29 -9.69
N ALA A 23 -30.25 -9.53 -8.38
CA ALA A 23 -31.47 -9.79 -7.62
C ALA A 23 -31.93 -8.51 -6.91
N THR A 24 -33.02 -7.94 -7.41
CA THR A 24 -33.85 -6.91 -6.79
C THR A 24 -34.42 -7.41 -5.45
N ARG A 25 -34.38 -6.55 -4.42
CA ARG A 25 -35.25 -6.69 -3.24
C ARG A 25 -36.08 -5.43 -3.06
N GLU A 26 -37.38 -5.67 -3.00
CA GLU A 26 -38.51 -4.76 -3.01
C GLU A 26 -38.59 -3.79 -1.81
N LEU A 27 -39.22 -2.64 -2.10
CA LEU A 27 -39.70 -1.62 -1.17
C LEU A 27 -40.69 -2.18 -0.15
N ASN A 28 -40.69 -1.62 1.06
CA ASN A 28 -41.90 -1.32 1.83
C ASN A 28 -41.56 -0.32 2.95
N LEU A 29 -41.83 0.96 2.74
CA LEU A 29 -41.95 1.91 3.84
C LEU A 29 -43.14 2.84 3.56
N ARG A 30 -44.14 2.65 4.41
CA ARG A 30 -45.48 3.19 4.39
C ARG A 30 -45.43 4.67 4.82
N ALA A 31 -45.89 5.56 3.95
CA ALA A 31 -46.15 6.95 4.29
C ALA A 31 -47.54 7.09 4.94
N ALA A 32 -47.61 7.80 6.06
CA ALA A 32 -48.83 8.43 6.56
C ALA A 32 -48.54 9.94 6.68
N ALA A 33 -49.22 10.70 5.84
CA ALA A 33 -49.20 12.17 5.82
C ALA A 33 -50.16 12.75 6.88
N SER A 34 -50.28 14.08 6.87
CA SER A 34 -51.12 14.98 7.71
C SER A 34 -50.40 15.40 9.00
N ASP A 35 -50.26 16.66 9.38
CA ASP A 35 -50.69 17.96 8.86
C ASP A 35 -50.03 18.98 9.80
N SER A 36 -49.55 20.14 9.32
CA SER A 36 -49.53 21.40 10.08
C SER A 36 -48.85 22.48 9.24
N THR A 37 -49.70 23.41 8.81
CA THR A 37 -49.38 24.60 8.04
C THR A 37 -48.96 25.72 8.99
N ARG A 38 -47.84 26.41 8.72
CA ARG A 38 -47.65 27.80 9.17
C ARG A 38 -46.72 28.56 8.23
N VAL A 39 -47.33 29.49 7.50
CA VAL A 39 -46.75 30.48 6.59
C VAL A 39 -46.22 31.65 7.41
N VAL A 40 -45.00 32.10 7.13
CA VAL A 40 -44.54 33.48 7.40
C VAL A 40 -43.71 33.92 6.19
N ASP A 41 -44.28 34.84 5.42
CA ASP A 41 -43.59 35.64 4.40
C ASP A 41 -42.71 36.71 5.06
N ASN A 42 -41.51 36.97 4.53
CA ASN A 42 -41.26 38.13 3.66
C ASN A 42 -39.75 38.47 3.56
N ALA A 43 -39.30 38.62 2.32
CA ALA A 43 -38.21 39.46 1.80
C ALA A 43 -36.79 39.40 2.42
N THR A 44 -35.79 39.05 1.59
CA THR A 44 -34.81 39.99 0.95
C THR A 44 -33.53 39.23 0.53
N THR A 45 -33.23 39.22 -0.79
CA THR A 45 -31.92 39.00 -1.50
C THR A 45 -30.99 37.85 -1.07
N GLU A 46 -30.64 36.90 -1.95
CA GLU A 46 -29.60 37.04 -2.99
C GLU A 46 -29.73 35.97 -4.10
N ARG A 47 -29.39 36.35 -5.34
CA ARG A 47 -29.25 35.56 -6.59
C ARG A 47 -28.23 34.41 -6.41
N LEU A 48 -28.26 33.27 -7.13
CA LEU A 48 -27.91 33.11 -8.55
C LEU A 48 -28.28 31.71 -9.12
N LEU A 49 -29.01 31.75 -10.24
CA LEU A 49 -29.00 30.93 -11.47
C LEU A 49 -29.24 29.41 -11.45
N ARG A 50 -30.36 29.05 -12.11
CA ARG A 50 -30.71 27.76 -12.70
C ARG A 50 -30.58 27.89 -14.23
N ALA A 51 -29.97 26.92 -14.91
CA ALA A 51 -30.21 26.68 -16.34
C ALA A 51 -30.07 25.19 -16.66
N HIS A 52 -31.06 24.68 -17.39
CA HIS A 52 -31.30 23.30 -17.79
C HIS A 52 -30.97 23.17 -19.27
N SER A 53 -30.29 22.10 -19.68
CA SER A 53 -30.39 21.60 -21.05
C SER A 53 -30.17 20.09 -21.06
N SER A 54 -31.27 19.39 -21.27
CA SER A 54 -31.39 17.97 -21.62
C SER A 54 -30.59 17.66 -22.89
N GLY A 55 -29.96 16.49 -22.95
CA GLY A 55 -29.49 15.95 -24.21
C GLY A 55 -28.41 14.88 -24.08
N LYS A 56 -28.86 13.62 -24.13
CA LYS A 56 -28.18 12.44 -24.67
C LYS A 56 -27.16 11.71 -23.81
N GLU A 57 -27.50 10.44 -23.65
CA GLU A 57 -26.69 9.28 -23.30
C GLU A 57 -25.35 9.27 -24.06
N GLU A 58 -24.26 8.93 -23.39
CA GLU A 58 -23.22 8.03 -23.88
C GLU A 58 -22.17 7.78 -22.77
N GLN A 59 -22.02 6.49 -22.42
CA GLN A 59 -20.83 5.82 -21.86
C GLN A 59 -20.09 6.49 -20.69
N LYS A 60 -20.38 6.02 -19.47
CA LYS A 60 -19.46 6.12 -18.32
C LYS A 60 -18.30 5.14 -18.53
N GLU A 61 -17.21 5.63 -19.09
CA GLU A 61 -15.89 5.06 -18.81
C GLU A 61 -15.51 5.48 -17.39
N GLU A 62 -15.36 4.50 -16.51
CA GLU A 62 -14.87 4.70 -15.15
C GLU A 62 -13.42 5.20 -15.24
N GLU A 63 -13.22 6.47 -14.90
CA GLU A 63 -11.90 7.10 -14.81
C GLU A 63 -11.00 6.33 -13.83
N GLU A 64 -10.15 5.45 -14.37
CA GLU A 64 -8.94 4.98 -13.71
C GLU A 64 -8.02 6.19 -13.46
N ARG A 65 -8.29 6.94 -12.39
CA ARG A 65 -7.35 7.94 -11.87
C ARG A 65 -6.17 7.21 -11.24
N ALA A 66 -5.25 6.78 -12.08
CA ALA A 66 -3.94 6.29 -11.68
C ALA A 66 -3.28 7.33 -10.75
N ILE A 67 -3.23 7.03 -9.46
CA ILE A 67 -2.45 7.79 -8.47
C ILE A 67 -0.99 7.49 -8.78
N SER A 68 -0.40 8.24 -9.71
CA SER A 68 1.03 8.22 -9.95
C SER A 68 1.74 8.57 -8.65
N ILE A 69 2.51 7.64 -8.10
CA ILE A 69 3.30 7.85 -6.89
C ILE A 69 4.50 8.70 -7.28
N ASN A 70 4.30 10.01 -7.43
CA ASN A 70 5.40 10.92 -7.70
C ASN A 70 6.26 11.00 -6.42
N PHE A 71 7.53 10.59 -6.49
CA PHE A 71 8.48 10.59 -5.37
C PHE A 71 9.42 11.81 -5.44
N PRO A 72 9.09 12.97 -4.83
CA PRO A 72 9.78 14.23 -5.13
C PRO A 72 11.11 14.41 -4.39
N SER A 73 11.78 13.33 -3.96
CA SER A 73 12.97 13.43 -3.08
C SER A 73 14.04 12.35 -3.33
N LEU A 74 14.07 11.74 -4.52
CA LEU A 74 15.09 10.73 -4.85
C LEU A 74 16.50 11.35 -4.93
N GLU A 75 16.62 12.57 -5.44
CA GLU A 75 17.93 13.22 -5.65
C GLU A 75 18.72 13.46 -4.36
N LYS A 76 18.04 13.81 -3.26
CA LYS A 76 18.69 14.04 -1.96
C LYS A 76 19.28 12.74 -1.39
N ILE A 77 18.63 11.60 -1.66
CA ILE A 77 19.12 10.29 -1.21
C ILE A 77 20.36 9.89 -2.01
N LEU A 78 20.40 10.21 -3.30
CA LEU A 78 21.52 9.84 -4.19
C LEU A 78 22.81 10.61 -3.86
N LYS A 79 22.72 11.92 -3.57
CA LYS A 79 23.91 12.78 -3.33
C LYS A 79 24.74 12.42 -2.10
N ASN A 80 24.15 11.79 -1.08
CA ASN A 80 24.80 11.56 0.22
C ASN A 80 25.61 10.25 0.31
N VAL A 81 25.80 9.55 -0.81
CA VAL A 81 26.33 8.18 -0.82
C VAL A 81 27.75 8.10 -1.42
N THR A 82 28.34 9.22 -1.86
CA THR A 82 29.62 9.29 -2.60
C THR A 82 30.92 9.02 -1.79
N SER A 83 30.84 8.30 -0.68
CA SER A 83 32.03 7.84 0.09
C SER A 83 32.68 6.64 -0.60
N GLY A 84 34.02 6.55 -0.62
CA GLY A 84 34.77 5.45 -1.29
C GLY A 84 34.41 4.01 -0.83
N LYS A 85 33.83 3.83 0.36
CA LYS A 85 33.30 2.51 0.78
C LYS A 85 31.97 2.16 0.11
N SER A 86 31.24 3.17 -0.38
CA SER A 86 30.01 2.94 -1.14
C SER A 86 30.28 2.47 -2.55
N THR A 87 31.36 2.92 -3.18
CA THR A 87 31.73 2.48 -4.53
C THR A 87 32.14 1.00 -4.52
N GLU A 88 32.82 0.54 -3.47
CA GLU A 88 33.13 -0.89 -3.28
C GLU A 88 31.85 -1.73 -3.17
N LEU A 89 30.92 -1.36 -2.27
CA LEU A 89 29.66 -2.08 -2.08
C LEU A 89 28.74 -2.00 -3.29
N GLN A 90 28.73 -0.89 -4.03
CA GLN A 90 28.02 -0.78 -5.31
C GLN A 90 28.65 -1.66 -6.38
N GLY A 91 29.98 -1.80 -6.38
CA GLY A 91 30.72 -2.69 -7.29
C GLY A 91 30.46 -4.17 -7.02
N MET A 92 30.01 -4.54 -5.82
CA MET A 92 29.60 -5.91 -5.50
C MET A 92 28.26 -6.30 -6.14
N LEU A 93 27.41 -5.33 -6.49
CA LEU A 93 26.10 -5.59 -7.07
C LEU A 93 26.21 -5.65 -8.59
N LYS A 94 25.79 -6.77 -9.19
CA LYS A 94 25.68 -6.81 -10.66
C LYS A 94 24.52 -5.92 -11.10
N ALA A 95 24.64 -5.27 -12.25
CA ALA A 95 23.62 -4.35 -12.75
C ALA A 95 22.25 -5.03 -12.93
N ASP A 96 22.26 -6.31 -13.29
CA ASP A 96 21.10 -7.18 -13.48
C ASP A 96 20.73 -8.02 -12.25
N GLU A 97 21.42 -7.83 -11.12
CA GLU A 97 21.18 -8.61 -9.92
C GLU A 97 19.77 -8.33 -9.37
N ALA A 98 18.96 -9.38 -9.24
CA ALA A 98 17.64 -9.27 -8.63
C ALA A 98 17.74 -8.63 -7.24
N LEU A 99 16.79 -7.75 -6.90
CA LEU A 99 16.85 -6.95 -5.67
C LEU A 99 16.97 -7.82 -4.39
N GLY A 100 16.36 -9.01 -4.40
CA GLY A 100 16.46 -9.98 -3.31
C GLY A 100 17.84 -10.63 -3.17
N SER A 101 18.59 -10.79 -4.25
CA SER A 101 19.99 -11.24 -4.21
C SER A 101 20.88 -10.12 -3.68
N ALA A 102 20.71 -8.89 -4.17
CA ALA A 102 21.41 -7.70 -3.66
C ALA A 102 21.20 -7.52 -2.15
N PHE A 103 19.99 -7.82 -1.67
CA PHE A 103 19.64 -7.80 -0.25
C PHE A 103 20.48 -8.77 0.58
N LYS A 104 20.72 -9.98 0.07
CA LYS A 104 21.61 -10.99 0.70
C LYS A 104 23.08 -10.60 0.58
N THR A 105 23.52 -10.13 -0.58
CA THR A 105 24.90 -9.69 -0.86
C THR A 105 25.32 -8.58 0.10
N LEU A 106 24.42 -7.63 0.38
CA LEU A 106 24.63 -6.54 1.34
C LEU A 106 24.43 -6.95 2.82
N LYS A 107 24.21 -8.24 3.10
CA LYS A 107 23.98 -8.83 4.42
C LYS A 107 22.80 -8.20 5.17
N LEU A 108 21.79 -7.72 4.45
CA LEU A 108 20.60 -7.09 5.05
C LEU A 108 19.62 -8.12 5.62
N SER A 109 19.64 -9.36 5.12
CA SER A 109 18.76 -10.44 5.58
C SER A 109 19.09 -11.01 6.97
N THR A 110 20.24 -10.65 7.55
CA THR A 110 20.68 -11.19 8.85
C THR A 110 20.05 -10.46 10.05
N MET A 111 19.31 -9.37 9.83
CA MET A 111 18.63 -8.67 10.91
C MET A 111 17.57 -9.56 11.56
N ARG A 112 17.70 -9.80 12.87
CA ARG A 112 16.65 -10.44 13.66
C ARG A 112 15.63 -9.36 14.01
N ILE A 113 14.37 -9.54 13.59
CA ILE A 113 13.25 -8.69 13.99
C ILE A 113 12.55 -9.38 15.17
N GLY A 114 12.82 -8.88 16.36
CA GLY A 114 12.16 -9.19 17.63
C GLY A 114 11.10 -8.16 18.01
N LYS A 115 10.49 -8.39 19.18
CA LYS A 115 9.33 -7.63 19.66
C LYS A 115 9.70 -6.20 20.10
N ASP A 116 10.95 -5.89 20.48
CA ASP A 116 11.35 -4.60 21.09
C ASP A 116 12.44 -3.88 20.30
N ASP A 117 12.22 -3.79 19.01
CA ASP A 117 13.30 -3.58 18.06
C ASP A 117 13.45 -2.15 17.55
N THR A 118 12.83 -1.15 18.19
CA THR A 118 12.83 0.24 17.70
C THR A 118 14.21 0.76 17.36
N LYS A 119 15.20 0.50 18.21
CA LYS A 119 16.58 0.92 17.97
C LYS A 119 17.23 0.12 16.84
N MET A 120 16.94 -1.18 16.72
CA MET A 120 17.53 -2.03 15.68
C MET A 120 16.94 -1.71 14.31
N VAL A 121 15.61 -1.60 14.20
CA VAL A 121 14.89 -1.17 13.01
C VAL A 121 15.36 0.21 12.56
N ALA A 122 15.48 1.16 13.49
CA ALA A 122 15.96 2.49 13.15
C ALA A 122 17.38 2.46 12.58
N LYS A 123 18.29 1.67 13.17
CA LYS A 123 19.65 1.46 12.66
C LYS A 123 19.65 0.79 11.30
N PHE A 124 18.80 -0.21 11.08
CA PHE A 124 18.68 -0.90 9.80
C PHE A 124 18.22 0.02 8.67
N LEU A 125 17.09 0.71 8.86
CA LEU A 125 16.50 1.61 7.85
C LEU A 125 17.36 2.86 7.56
N SER A 126 18.22 3.25 8.51
CA SER A 126 19.18 4.34 8.34
C SER A 126 20.58 3.89 7.93
N SER A 127 20.82 2.58 7.83
CA SER A 127 22.13 2.01 7.52
C SER A 127 22.61 2.40 6.13
N ARG A 128 23.93 2.43 5.95
CA ARG A 128 24.54 2.69 4.65
C ARG A 128 24.16 1.60 3.63
N ASN A 129 24.15 0.34 4.04
CA ASN A 129 23.79 -0.78 3.18
C ASN A 129 22.35 -0.65 2.67
N PHE A 130 21.41 -0.23 3.52
CA PHE A 130 20.03 0.02 3.10
C PHE A 130 19.93 1.13 2.05
N LYS A 131 20.71 2.21 2.19
CA LYS A 131 20.75 3.30 1.19
C LYS A 131 21.32 2.85 -0.15
N ILE A 132 22.37 2.02 -0.14
CA ILE A 132 22.94 1.43 -1.37
C ILE A 132 21.94 0.49 -2.02
N TRP A 133 21.26 -0.33 -1.23
CA TRP A 133 20.20 -1.21 -1.71
C TRP A 133 19.04 -0.45 -2.33
N PHE A 134 18.63 0.69 -1.74
CA PHE A 134 17.64 1.59 -2.33
C PHE A 134 18.09 2.13 -3.69
N GLN A 135 19.35 2.52 -3.85
CA GLN A 135 19.86 2.96 -5.15
C GLN A 135 19.79 1.85 -6.21
N HIS A 136 20.01 0.60 -5.80
CA HIS A 136 19.82 -0.55 -6.68
C HIS A 136 18.35 -0.74 -7.04
N ALA A 137 17.43 -0.58 -6.08
CA ALA A 137 15.99 -0.61 -6.35
C ALA A 137 15.57 0.47 -7.36
N VAL A 138 16.10 1.69 -7.26
CA VAL A 138 15.85 2.77 -8.23
C VAL A 138 16.35 2.42 -9.65
N LYS A 139 17.40 1.62 -9.79
CA LYS A 139 17.88 1.14 -11.09
C LYS A 139 16.95 0.06 -11.67
N ILE A 140 16.37 -0.79 -10.83
CA ILE A 140 15.46 -1.86 -11.24
C ILE A 140 14.09 -1.29 -11.63
N ASN A 141 13.53 -0.44 -10.78
CA ASN A 141 12.25 0.20 -11.01
C ASN A 141 12.33 1.64 -10.50
N LYS A 142 12.49 2.59 -11.43
CA LYS A 142 12.62 4.01 -11.10
C LYS A 142 11.29 4.61 -10.61
N ASP A 143 10.17 4.05 -11.06
CA ASP A 143 8.83 4.59 -10.78
C ASP A 143 8.34 4.13 -9.40
N ASP A 144 8.63 2.90 -9.00
CA ASP A 144 8.29 2.38 -7.66
C ASP A 144 9.43 1.59 -6.98
N PRO A 145 10.53 2.27 -6.60
CA PRO A 145 11.64 1.61 -5.92
C PRO A 145 11.24 1.07 -4.54
N TYR A 146 10.30 1.73 -3.86
CA TYR A 146 9.85 1.31 -2.53
C TYR A 146 8.93 0.09 -2.58
N GLY A 147 8.10 -0.06 -3.62
CA GLY A 147 7.33 -1.28 -3.85
C GLY A 147 8.22 -2.50 -4.11
N GLU A 148 9.28 -2.35 -4.90
CA GLU A 148 10.26 -3.43 -5.12
C GLU A 148 10.97 -3.82 -3.81
N MET A 149 11.42 -2.83 -3.03
CA MET A 149 12.00 -3.08 -1.72
C MET A 149 11.02 -3.75 -0.77
N LEU A 150 9.76 -3.30 -0.75
CA LEU A 150 8.71 -3.88 0.07
C LEU A 150 8.54 -5.36 -0.26
N LYS A 151 8.42 -5.71 -1.55
CA LYS A 151 8.32 -7.10 -2.03
C LYS A 151 9.50 -7.95 -1.56
N ALA A 152 10.72 -7.43 -1.68
CA ALA A 152 11.92 -8.14 -1.23
C ALA A 152 11.95 -8.32 0.29
N LEU A 153 11.60 -7.29 1.07
CA LEU A 153 11.50 -7.36 2.52
C LEU A 153 10.44 -8.37 2.96
N THR A 154 9.27 -8.37 2.33
CA THR A 154 8.17 -9.30 2.66
C THR A 154 8.52 -10.73 2.34
N ASN A 155 9.31 -10.97 1.29
CA ASN A 155 9.78 -12.31 0.95
C ASN A 155 10.74 -12.90 2.00
N VAL A 156 11.53 -12.06 2.68
CA VAL A 156 12.51 -12.52 3.67
C VAL A 156 11.92 -12.57 5.08
N PHE A 157 11.23 -11.50 5.50
CA PHE A 157 10.76 -11.36 6.88
C PHE A 157 9.29 -11.74 7.06
N GLY A 158 8.51 -11.84 5.98
CA GLY A 158 7.07 -12.00 6.02
C GLY A 158 6.34 -10.67 6.19
N GLU A 159 5.13 -10.58 5.62
CA GLU A 159 4.36 -9.34 5.52
C GLU A 159 4.02 -8.72 6.89
N LYS A 160 3.64 -9.55 7.88
CA LYS A 160 3.38 -9.10 9.26
C LYS A 160 4.60 -8.41 9.89
N ASN A 161 5.78 -9.04 9.79
CA ASN A 161 6.99 -8.50 10.41
C ASN A 161 7.45 -7.23 9.71
N VAL A 162 7.27 -7.13 8.40
CA VAL A 162 7.56 -5.89 7.65
C VAL A 162 6.62 -4.76 8.06
N ALA A 163 5.32 -5.02 8.21
CA ALA A 163 4.38 -4.02 8.73
C ALA A 163 4.80 -3.52 10.13
N MET A 164 5.21 -4.45 11.00
CA MET A 164 5.72 -4.12 12.32
C MET A 164 7.00 -3.29 12.29
N MET A 165 7.92 -3.64 11.38
CA MET A 165 9.16 -2.89 11.14
C MET A 165 8.87 -1.47 10.66
N ILE A 166 7.90 -1.28 9.76
CA ILE A 166 7.53 0.04 9.25
C ILE A 166 6.96 0.92 10.37
N LEU A 167 5.98 0.40 11.13
CA LEU A 167 5.39 1.09 12.28
C LEU A 167 6.48 1.56 13.26
N VAL A 168 7.33 0.64 13.67
CA VAL A 168 8.40 0.91 14.62
C VAL A 168 9.46 1.85 14.05
N GLY A 169 9.74 1.76 12.74
CA GLY A 169 10.63 2.66 12.01
C GLY A 169 10.13 4.11 11.97
N ASN A 170 8.81 4.31 11.98
CA ASN A 170 8.19 5.64 12.05
C ASN A 170 8.39 6.34 13.40
N LEU A 171 8.61 5.57 14.48
CA LEU A 171 8.82 6.12 15.81
C LEU A 171 10.18 6.84 15.95
N SER A 172 11.21 6.42 15.21
CA SER A 172 12.54 7.02 15.28
C SER A 172 12.77 8.11 14.23
N ARG A 173 13.26 9.27 14.68
CA ARG A 173 13.58 10.42 13.81
C ARG A 173 14.53 10.04 12.66
N ASN A 174 15.48 9.12 12.89
CA ASN A 174 16.51 8.76 11.92
C ASN A 174 16.02 7.85 10.78
N SER A 175 14.93 7.12 11.00
CA SER A 175 14.34 6.18 10.03
C SER A 175 12.98 6.61 9.50
N ARG A 176 12.34 7.60 10.13
CA ARG A 176 10.97 8.03 9.83
C ARG A 176 10.71 8.36 8.37
N ASP A 177 11.62 9.06 7.69
CA ASP A 177 11.44 9.40 6.27
C ASP A 177 11.38 8.15 5.37
N VAL A 178 12.28 7.19 5.61
CA VAL A 178 12.30 5.91 4.90
C VAL A 178 11.08 5.07 5.26
N ALA A 179 10.74 5.00 6.55
CA ALA A 179 9.60 4.23 7.04
C ALA A 179 8.27 4.75 6.46
N LYS A 180 8.04 6.06 6.41
CA LYS A 180 6.85 6.65 5.77
C LYS A 180 6.72 6.33 4.28
N LYS A 181 7.84 6.24 3.56
CA LYS A 181 7.83 5.87 2.14
C LYS A 181 7.49 4.39 1.94
N LEU A 182 8.05 3.52 2.77
CA LEU A 182 7.67 2.10 2.81
C LEU A 182 6.21 1.90 3.24
N GLU A 183 5.71 2.68 4.20
CA GLU A 183 4.32 2.67 4.63
C GLU A 183 3.37 3.04 3.50
N LYS A 184 3.67 4.13 2.77
CA LYS A 184 2.89 4.53 1.60
C LYS A 184 2.86 3.41 0.54
N ALA A 185 4.01 2.77 0.27
CA ALA A 185 4.07 1.64 -0.65
C ALA A 185 3.28 0.43 -0.14
N GLN A 186 3.31 0.16 1.17
CA GLN A 186 2.54 -0.91 1.82
C GLN A 186 1.03 -0.68 1.69
N PHE A 187 0.55 0.52 2.00
CA PHE A 187 -0.87 0.85 1.90
C PHE A 187 -1.34 0.87 0.45
N TYR A 188 -0.51 1.37 -0.47
CA TYR A 188 -0.77 1.28 -1.90
C TYR A 188 -0.89 -0.18 -2.35
N LYS A 189 0.03 -1.06 -1.95
CA LYS A 189 -0.05 -2.49 -2.25
C LYS A 189 -1.35 -3.10 -1.73
N TRP A 190 -1.68 -2.90 -0.45
CA TRP A 190 -2.90 -3.49 0.14
C TRP A 190 -4.17 -3.03 -0.56
N TYR A 191 -4.22 -1.76 -0.98
CA TYR A 191 -5.41 -1.22 -1.60
C TYR A 191 -5.47 -1.49 -3.11
N PHE A 192 -4.44 -1.17 -3.87
CA PHE A 192 -4.48 -1.21 -5.34
C PHE A 192 -3.98 -2.54 -5.91
N VAL A 193 -3.02 -3.20 -5.27
CA VAL A 193 -2.44 -4.45 -5.78
C VAL A 193 -3.18 -5.68 -5.23
N ASP A 194 -3.50 -5.68 -3.94
CA ASP A 194 -4.17 -6.79 -3.26
C ASP A 194 -5.71 -6.69 -3.33
N LYS A 195 -6.25 -6.02 -4.36
CA LYS A 195 -7.70 -5.92 -4.67
C LYS A 195 -8.54 -5.33 -3.54
N TYR A 196 -8.20 -4.12 -3.12
CA TYR A 196 -8.99 -3.31 -2.18
C TYR A 196 -9.14 -3.93 -0.80
N LYS A 197 -8.08 -4.58 -0.31
CA LYS A 197 -8.09 -5.22 1.00
C LYS A 197 -8.48 -4.20 2.06
N THR A 198 -9.56 -4.48 2.78
CA THR A 198 -10.07 -3.61 3.85
C THR A 198 -9.12 -3.61 5.04
N ALA A 199 -9.25 -2.60 5.91
CA ALA A 199 -8.43 -2.55 7.12
C ALA A 199 -8.64 -3.78 8.01
N ASP A 200 -9.89 -4.27 8.13
CA ASP A 200 -10.21 -5.45 8.94
C ASP A 200 -9.63 -6.75 8.34
N GLU A 201 -9.59 -6.87 7.01
CA GLU A 201 -8.90 -7.98 6.35
C GLU A 201 -7.38 -7.89 6.53
N VAL A 202 -6.78 -6.70 6.47
CA VAL A 202 -5.34 -6.54 6.80
C VAL A 202 -5.10 -6.99 8.25
N PHE A 203 -5.92 -6.52 9.19
CA PHE A 203 -5.76 -6.86 10.60
C PHE A 203 -5.86 -8.37 10.85
N THR A 204 -6.84 -9.04 10.25
CA THR A 204 -7.08 -10.47 10.46
C THR A 204 -6.15 -11.35 9.62
N ASN A 205 -6.04 -11.07 8.32
CA ASN A 205 -5.39 -11.98 7.38
C ASN A 205 -3.89 -11.70 7.21
N VAL A 206 -3.46 -10.44 7.32
CA VAL A 206 -2.04 -10.06 7.17
C VAL A 206 -1.37 -10.01 8.53
N LEU A 207 -1.94 -9.27 9.47
CA LEU A 207 -1.36 -9.08 10.81
C LEU A 207 -1.66 -10.25 11.76
N LYS A 208 -2.50 -11.22 11.34
CA LYS A 208 -2.87 -12.41 12.11
C LYS A 208 -3.35 -12.04 13.52
N ALA A 209 -4.12 -10.95 13.62
CA ALA A 209 -4.68 -10.44 14.86
C ALA A 209 -6.18 -10.71 14.92
N ASP A 210 -6.70 -10.90 16.13
CA ASP A 210 -8.12 -11.19 16.36
C ASP A 210 -8.86 -9.90 16.68
N ARG A 211 -9.85 -9.56 15.85
CA ARG A 211 -10.67 -8.35 16.00
C ARG A 211 -11.42 -8.33 17.33
N ASN A 212 -11.83 -9.48 17.84
CA ASN A 212 -12.53 -9.59 19.13
C ASN A 212 -11.61 -9.30 20.33
N ARG A 213 -10.30 -9.39 20.12
CA ARG A 213 -9.27 -9.16 21.13
C ARG A 213 -8.37 -7.99 20.77
N ILE A 214 -8.89 -6.99 20.07
CA ILE A 214 -8.12 -5.86 19.51
C ILE A 214 -7.21 -5.17 20.53
N HIS A 215 -7.63 -5.04 21.79
CA HIS A 215 -6.84 -4.43 22.86
C HIS A 215 -5.59 -5.23 23.22
N GLY A 216 -5.55 -6.53 22.93
CA GLY A 216 -4.37 -7.38 23.08
C GLY A 216 -3.35 -7.25 21.95
N TYR A 217 -3.69 -6.54 20.86
CA TYR A 217 -2.87 -6.38 19.66
C TYR A 217 -2.54 -4.90 19.42
N GLY A 218 -1.89 -4.25 20.40
CA GLY A 218 -1.67 -2.80 20.39
C GLY A 218 -1.02 -2.27 19.11
N ARG A 219 0.06 -2.90 18.64
CA ARG A 219 0.76 -2.47 17.43
C ARG A 219 0.00 -2.78 16.15
N GLU A 220 -0.63 -3.96 16.07
CA GLU A 220 -1.49 -4.28 14.94
C GLU A 220 -2.70 -3.34 14.87
N LYS A 221 -3.22 -2.91 16.03
CA LYS A 221 -4.31 -1.92 16.12
C LYS A 221 -3.85 -0.55 15.60
N GLU A 222 -2.63 -0.14 15.90
CA GLU A 222 -2.03 1.09 15.33
C GLU A 222 -1.96 1.01 13.80
N ILE A 223 -1.37 -0.07 13.26
CA ILE A 223 -1.28 -0.29 11.80
C ILE A 223 -2.67 -0.29 11.14
N TRP A 224 -3.65 -0.95 11.77
CA TRP A 224 -5.04 -0.94 11.31
C TRP A 224 -5.63 0.46 11.26
N GLY A 225 -5.42 1.27 12.30
CA GLY A 225 -5.93 2.63 12.37
C GLY A 225 -5.30 3.53 11.30
N ASP A 226 -3.99 3.42 11.10
CA ASP A 226 -3.27 4.19 10.09
C ASP A 226 -3.72 3.82 8.66
N TYR A 227 -3.90 2.52 8.38
CA TYR A 227 -4.38 2.08 7.07
C TYR A 227 -5.86 2.43 6.85
N ALA A 228 -6.72 2.28 7.86
CA ALA A 228 -8.12 2.70 7.77
C ALA A 228 -8.22 4.20 7.46
N LYS A 229 -7.40 5.02 8.12
CA LYS A 229 -7.29 6.45 7.83
C LYS A 229 -6.80 6.70 6.41
N TYR A 230 -5.78 5.99 5.94
CA TYR A 230 -5.31 6.12 4.56
C TYR A 230 -6.42 5.87 3.54
N VAL A 231 -7.20 4.79 3.72
CA VAL A 231 -8.30 4.43 2.81
C VAL A 231 -9.41 5.49 2.83
N THR A 232 -9.80 5.99 4.00
CA THR A 232 -10.87 7.00 4.12
C THR A 232 -10.45 8.37 3.58
N THR A 233 -9.26 8.86 3.94
CA THR A 233 -8.83 10.22 3.60
C THR A 233 -8.19 10.34 2.23
N THR A 234 -7.50 9.30 1.76
CA THR A 234 -6.71 9.36 0.52
C THR A 234 -7.47 8.80 -0.66
N VAL A 235 -8.14 7.65 -0.46
CA VAL A 235 -8.77 6.94 -1.57
C VAL A 235 -10.24 7.31 -1.74
N MET A 236 -11.02 7.33 -0.65
CA MET A 236 -12.47 7.58 -0.74
C MET A 236 -12.87 9.06 -0.81
N LYS A 237 -12.00 9.99 -0.39
CA LYS A 237 -12.26 11.45 -0.35
C LYS A 237 -13.65 11.81 0.22
N TYR A 238 -13.95 11.39 1.44
CA TYR A 238 -15.04 11.98 2.22
C TYR A 238 -14.70 13.38 2.70
#